data_AF-A0A1T4XB40-F1
#
_entry.id   AF-A0A1T4XB40-F1
#
_cell.length_a   1.000
_cell.length_b   1.000
_cell.length_c   1.000
_cell.angle_alpha   90.00
_cell.angle_beta   90.00
_cell.angle_gamma   90.00
#
_symmetry.space_group_name_H-M   'P 1'
#
loop_
_entity.id
_entity.type
_entity.pdbx_description
1 polymer ?
#
loop_
_entity_poly.entity_id
_entity_poly.type
_entity_poly.pdbx_seq_one_letter_code
_entity_poly.pdbx_strand_id
1 'polypeptide(L)'
;MIEYDLHIHTKASDGLLDSDAIFKIAKKKKLIGLSITDHDTVDSLEDCELLSKMYGIDFIPGIELSSFYNGLEIHVLGYYIDYRNLELLEDLKFLQQSRVKRIYEMIDKITKQGYDIRVEEVELEAGSNVKSLGRPHIGRVLVKKGYFKDTSEAFDKLLESGKPGYVERYKLLTKDAISLIKKAKGLPVIAHPFIIDNSLDIFDIKELILNLKEYGAEGIEVYHSLQSNSQSKALYEIAKQNKMIITGGSDCHGICTNGEYILGKYGVGSTEIDELKKLKR
;
A
#
# COMPACT_ATOMS: atom_id res chain seq x y z
N MET A 1 10.45 21.66 6.93
CA MET A 1 9.39 21.88 5.93
C MET A 1 9.20 20.54 5.22
N ILE A 2 7.99 20.18 4.82
CA ILE A 2 7.77 18.94 4.06
C ILE A 2 8.23 19.20 2.63
N GLU A 3 9.19 18.41 2.17
CA GLU A 3 9.82 18.55 0.85
C GLU A 3 9.57 17.32 -0.01
N TYR A 4 9.41 16.15 0.64
CA TYR A 4 9.12 14.87 -0.01
C TYR A 4 7.90 14.21 0.59
N ASP A 5 7.03 13.67 -0.25
CA ASP A 5 5.96 12.75 0.14
C ASP A 5 6.27 11.37 -0.40
N LEU A 6 6.53 10.41 0.50
CA LEU A 6 7.05 9.10 0.14
C LEU A 6 5.98 8.00 0.11
N HIS A 7 4.71 8.33 0.33
CA HIS A 7 3.65 7.33 0.37
C HIS A 7 2.43 7.83 -0.41
N ILE A 8 2.35 7.42 -1.69
CA ILE A 8 1.34 7.89 -2.64
C ILE A 8 0.92 6.74 -3.55
N HIS A 9 -0.40 6.63 -3.75
CA HIS A 9 -1.04 5.61 -4.58
C HIS A 9 -1.62 6.20 -5.86
N THR A 10 -1.47 5.48 -6.96
CA THR A 10 -1.98 5.79 -8.29
C THR A 10 -3.12 4.83 -8.66
N LYS A 11 -3.71 5.03 -9.83
CA LYS A 11 -4.66 4.08 -10.44
C LYS A 11 -4.06 2.69 -10.73
N ALA A 12 -2.75 2.51 -10.65
CA ALA A 12 -2.12 1.20 -10.81
C ALA A 12 -2.44 0.24 -9.64
N SER A 13 -2.76 0.77 -8.45
CA SER A 13 -3.39 0.02 -7.35
C SER A 13 -4.83 0.50 -7.12
N ASP A 14 -5.04 1.32 -6.09
CA ASP A 14 -6.31 1.76 -5.52
C ASP A 14 -6.39 3.29 -5.35
N GLY A 15 -5.39 4.02 -5.82
CA GLY A 15 -5.46 5.46 -5.97
C GLY A 15 -6.43 5.91 -7.07
N LEU A 16 -6.96 7.11 -6.93
CA LEU A 16 -7.93 7.71 -7.86
C LEU A 16 -7.28 8.55 -8.96
N LEU A 17 -5.98 8.83 -8.85
CA LEU A 17 -5.24 9.71 -9.76
C LEU A 17 -4.25 8.91 -10.59
N ASP A 18 -4.07 9.31 -11.84
CA ASP A 18 -2.93 8.85 -12.64
C ASP A 18 -1.65 9.56 -12.21
N SER A 19 -0.51 9.02 -12.65
CA SER A 19 0.81 9.55 -12.32
C SER A 19 0.97 11.01 -12.76
N ASP A 20 0.48 11.39 -13.94
CA ASP A 20 0.61 12.78 -14.43
C ASP A 20 -0.15 13.78 -13.54
N ALA A 21 -1.36 13.44 -13.10
CA ALA A 21 -2.11 14.26 -12.15
C ALA A 21 -1.36 14.41 -10.81
N ILE A 22 -0.74 13.34 -10.30
CA ILE A 22 0.09 13.38 -9.08
C ILE A 22 1.27 14.35 -9.26
N PHE A 23 2.06 14.23 -10.33
CA PHE A 23 3.20 15.12 -10.57
C PHE A 23 2.78 16.59 -10.76
N LYS A 24 1.62 16.86 -11.40
CA LYS A 24 1.04 18.21 -11.47
C LYS A 24 0.71 18.77 -10.09
N ILE A 25 0.09 17.98 -9.22
CA ILE A 25 -0.24 18.40 -7.85
C ILE A 25 1.05 18.65 -7.05
N ALA A 26 2.02 17.74 -7.12
CA ALA A 26 3.31 17.86 -6.44
C ALA A 26 4.05 19.14 -6.85
N LYS A 27 4.09 19.45 -8.15
CA LYS A 27 4.67 20.70 -8.66
C LYS A 27 3.94 21.95 -8.14
N LYS A 28 2.60 21.93 -8.15
CA LYS A 28 1.78 23.03 -7.60
C LYS A 28 2.05 23.23 -6.10
N LYS A 29 2.28 22.15 -5.36
CA LYS A 29 2.64 22.16 -3.94
C LYS A 29 4.12 22.43 -3.67
N LYS A 30 4.93 22.60 -4.72
CA LYS A 30 6.38 22.86 -4.65
C LYS A 30 7.15 21.78 -3.87
N LEU A 31 6.72 20.52 -3.98
CA LEU A 31 7.51 19.40 -3.49
C LEU A 31 8.82 19.30 -4.27
N ILE A 32 9.89 18.95 -3.58
CA ILE A 32 11.21 18.69 -4.19
C ILE A 32 11.20 17.30 -4.82
N GLY A 33 10.57 16.33 -4.15
CA GLY A 33 10.45 14.97 -4.66
C GLY A 33 9.27 14.19 -4.11
N LEU A 34 9.09 12.99 -4.62
CA LEU A 34 8.06 12.05 -4.17
C LEU A 34 8.45 10.59 -4.45
N SER A 35 7.76 9.67 -3.79
CA SER A 35 7.73 8.24 -4.14
C SER A 35 6.31 7.84 -4.52
N ILE A 36 6.19 6.96 -5.51
CA ILE A 36 4.96 6.21 -5.76
C ILE A 36 5.14 4.83 -5.15
N THR A 37 4.15 4.37 -4.39
CA THR A 37 4.22 3.15 -3.59
C THR A 37 2.94 2.34 -3.72
N ASP A 38 2.52 2.12 -4.97
CA ASP A 38 1.30 1.35 -5.26
C ASP A 38 1.34 -0.04 -4.59
N HIS A 39 0.17 -0.50 -4.13
CA HIS A 39 0.02 -1.82 -3.53
C HIS A 39 0.36 -2.98 -4.50
N ASP A 40 1.32 -3.82 -4.11
CA ASP A 40 1.69 -5.06 -4.79
C ASP A 40 1.94 -4.91 -6.32
N THR A 41 2.37 -3.73 -6.77
CA THR A 41 2.62 -3.45 -8.20
C THR A 41 3.66 -2.37 -8.42
N VAL A 42 4.30 -2.41 -9.59
CA VAL A 42 5.26 -1.40 -10.07
C VAL A 42 4.86 -0.81 -11.41
N ASP A 43 3.64 -1.09 -11.87
CA ASP A 43 3.17 -0.77 -13.22
C ASP A 43 3.20 0.75 -13.54
N SER A 44 3.18 1.61 -12.52
CA SER A 44 3.23 3.07 -12.67
C SER A 44 4.66 3.64 -12.75
N LEU A 45 5.69 2.90 -12.34
CA LEU A 45 7.00 3.47 -12.01
C LEU A 45 7.78 3.92 -13.26
N GLU A 46 7.60 3.24 -14.40
CA GLU A 46 8.25 3.63 -15.65
C GLU A 46 7.73 4.99 -16.15
N ASP A 47 6.40 5.19 -16.13
CA ASP A 47 5.80 6.48 -16.45
C ASP A 47 6.25 7.57 -15.48
N CYS A 48 6.30 7.26 -14.17
CA CYS A 48 6.75 8.21 -13.16
C CYS A 48 8.21 8.66 -13.37
N GLU A 49 9.09 7.77 -13.83
CA GLU A 49 10.47 8.13 -14.15
C GLU A 49 10.53 9.15 -15.31
N LEU A 50 9.66 9.04 -16.31
CA LEU A 50 9.56 10.02 -17.40
C LEU A 50 8.95 11.35 -16.92
N LEU A 51 7.87 11.29 -16.14
CA LEU A 51 7.20 12.47 -15.58
C LEU A 51 8.12 13.25 -14.64
N SER A 52 8.98 12.57 -13.86
CA SER A 52 9.96 13.19 -12.97
C SER A 52 10.85 14.20 -13.70
N LYS A 53 11.35 13.81 -14.88
CA LYS A 53 12.20 14.65 -15.74
C LYS A 53 11.42 15.82 -16.32
N MET A 54 10.17 15.59 -16.73
CA MET A 54 9.30 16.61 -17.31
C MET A 54 8.88 17.68 -16.29
N TYR A 55 8.56 17.26 -15.05
CA TYR A 55 8.09 18.18 -14.02
C TYR A 55 9.23 18.80 -13.20
N GLY A 56 10.42 18.19 -13.20
CA GLY A 56 11.57 18.61 -12.40
C GLY A 56 11.42 18.24 -10.93
N ILE A 57 10.88 17.03 -10.66
CA ILE A 57 10.61 16.50 -9.32
C ILE A 57 11.51 15.28 -9.12
N ASP A 58 12.24 15.22 -8.01
CA ASP A 58 13.04 14.05 -7.66
C ASP A 58 12.12 12.85 -7.42
N PHE A 59 12.36 11.75 -8.13
CA PHE A 59 11.50 10.57 -8.07
C PHE A 59 12.25 9.39 -7.46
N ILE A 60 11.66 8.83 -6.41
CA ILE A 60 12.14 7.62 -5.74
C ILE A 60 11.21 6.48 -6.18
N PRO A 61 11.69 5.48 -6.93
CA PRO A 61 10.90 4.31 -7.24
C PRO A 61 10.57 3.56 -5.95
N GLY A 62 9.29 3.28 -5.72
CA GLY A 62 8.85 2.57 -4.55
C GLY A 62 7.70 1.60 -4.80
N ILE A 63 7.34 0.89 -3.74
CA ILE A 63 6.26 -0.09 -3.72
C ILE A 63 5.74 -0.21 -2.30
N GLU A 64 4.47 -0.59 -2.12
CA GLU A 64 3.96 -1.05 -0.83
C GLU A 64 3.51 -2.51 -0.95
N LEU A 65 4.18 -3.41 -0.24
CA LEU A 65 3.82 -4.83 -0.22
C LEU A 65 2.85 -5.13 0.92
N SER A 66 1.69 -5.70 0.59
CA SER A 66 0.77 -6.25 1.59
C SER A 66 1.30 -7.59 2.11
N SER A 67 1.49 -7.70 3.42
CA SER A 67 2.09 -8.88 4.05
C SER A 67 1.47 -9.19 5.41
N PHE A 68 1.93 -10.26 6.05
CA PHE A 68 1.40 -10.70 7.34
C PHE A 68 2.48 -11.11 8.35
N TYR A 69 2.26 -10.70 9.59
CA TYR A 69 3.05 -11.10 10.75
C TYR A 69 2.12 -11.45 11.91
N ASN A 70 2.21 -12.69 12.42
CA ASN A 70 1.39 -13.18 13.53
C ASN A 70 -0.13 -12.93 13.38
N GLY A 71 -0.64 -13.00 12.15
CA GLY A 71 -2.06 -12.77 11.84
C GLY A 71 -2.44 -11.30 11.61
N LEU A 72 -1.55 -10.35 11.92
CA LEU A 72 -1.71 -8.93 11.60
C LEU A 72 -1.32 -8.67 10.15
N GLU A 73 -2.09 -7.85 9.45
CA GLU A 73 -1.71 -7.33 8.14
C GLU A 73 -0.71 -6.19 8.32
N ILE A 74 0.46 -6.36 7.73
CA ILE A 74 1.56 -5.41 7.80
C ILE A 74 1.90 -4.98 6.39
N HIS A 75 1.95 -3.68 6.17
CA HIS A 75 2.45 -3.13 4.93
C HIS A 75 3.94 -2.78 5.06
N VAL A 76 4.70 -3.11 4.02
CA VAL A 76 6.13 -2.82 3.95
C VAL A 76 6.38 -1.97 2.71
N LEU A 77 6.78 -0.73 2.94
CA LEU A 77 7.25 0.18 1.90
C LEU A 77 8.64 -0.26 1.45
N GLY A 78 8.87 -0.28 0.14
CA GLY A 78 10.19 -0.47 -0.45
C GLY A 78 10.60 0.77 -1.20
N TYR A 79 11.76 1.34 -0.89
CA TYR A 79 12.29 2.52 -1.59
C TYR A 79 13.55 2.21 -2.39
N TYR A 80 13.75 2.90 -3.50
CA TYR A 80 14.87 2.67 -4.44
C TYR A 80 14.94 1.25 -4.98
N ILE A 81 13.77 0.60 -5.13
CA ILE A 81 13.70 -0.73 -5.73
C ILE A 81 14.16 -0.69 -7.20
N ASP A 82 14.88 -1.73 -7.61
CA ASP A 82 15.07 -2.09 -8.99
C ASP A 82 13.77 -2.73 -9.50
N TYR A 83 12.85 -1.89 -9.93
CA TYR A 83 11.52 -2.31 -10.39
C TYR A 83 11.51 -3.08 -11.72
N ARG A 84 12.70 -3.26 -12.33
CA ARG A 84 12.91 -4.12 -13.51
C ARG A 84 13.51 -5.49 -13.13
N ASN A 85 13.73 -5.73 -11.84
CA ASN A 85 14.22 -7.02 -11.34
C ASN A 85 13.22 -8.14 -11.66
N LEU A 86 13.68 -9.19 -12.36
CA LEU A 86 12.82 -10.27 -12.83
C LEU A 86 12.18 -11.07 -11.69
N GLU A 87 12.91 -11.33 -10.59
CA GLU A 87 12.39 -12.06 -9.44
C GLU A 87 11.28 -11.27 -8.75
N LEU A 88 11.46 -9.96 -8.57
CA LEU A 88 10.40 -9.07 -8.09
C LEU A 88 9.15 -9.14 -8.99
N LEU A 89 9.32 -9.01 -10.30
CA LEU A 89 8.20 -9.02 -11.25
C LEU A 89 7.46 -10.37 -11.25
N GLU A 90 8.18 -11.49 -11.10
CA GLU A 90 7.58 -12.82 -10.99
C GLU A 90 6.77 -12.98 -9.69
N ASP A 91 7.31 -12.54 -8.55
CA ASP A 91 6.60 -12.60 -7.27
C ASP A 91 5.37 -11.68 -7.25
N LEU A 92 5.47 -10.44 -7.74
CA LEU A 92 4.33 -9.53 -7.87
C LEU A 92 3.24 -10.12 -8.76
N LYS A 93 3.63 -10.72 -9.90
CA LYS A 93 2.69 -11.39 -10.79
C LYS A 93 1.99 -12.55 -10.08
N PHE A 94 2.70 -13.34 -9.28
CA PHE A 94 2.10 -14.41 -8.49
C PHE A 94 1.11 -13.88 -7.45
N LEU A 95 1.45 -12.81 -6.72
CA LEU A 95 0.57 -12.17 -5.73
C LEU A 95 -0.72 -11.65 -6.39
N GLN A 96 -0.59 -10.94 -7.51
CA GLN A 96 -1.71 -10.42 -8.29
C GLN A 96 -2.61 -11.57 -8.81
N GLN A 97 -2.02 -12.62 -9.39
CA GLN A 97 -2.77 -13.79 -9.87
C GLN A 97 -3.48 -14.53 -8.74
N SER A 98 -2.86 -14.65 -7.57
CA SER A 98 -3.46 -15.26 -6.38
C SER A 98 -4.68 -14.47 -5.90
N ARG A 99 -4.63 -13.13 -5.99
CA ARG A 99 -5.76 -12.25 -5.66
C ARG A 99 -6.94 -12.46 -6.62
N VAL A 100 -6.68 -12.49 -7.93
CA VAL A 100 -7.71 -12.74 -8.96
C VAL A 100 -8.31 -14.14 -8.80
N LYS A 101 -7.46 -15.17 -8.68
CA LYS A 101 -7.91 -16.56 -8.50
C LYS A 101 -8.82 -16.71 -7.28
N ARG A 102 -8.45 -16.09 -6.16
CA ARG A 102 -9.29 -16.08 -4.95
C ARG A 102 -10.66 -15.49 -5.22
N ILE A 103 -10.75 -14.37 -5.95
CA ILE A 103 -12.03 -13.72 -6.27
C ILE A 103 -12.90 -14.64 -7.13
N TYR A 104 -12.32 -15.33 -8.11
CA TYR A 104 -13.05 -16.29 -8.94
C TYR A 104 -13.54 -17.50 -8.12
N GLU A 105 -12.73 -18.01 -7.19
CA GLU A 105 -13.13 -19.07 -6.26
C GLU A 105 -14.26 -18.61 -5.33
N MET A 106 -14.24 -17.35 -4.86
CA MET A 106 -15.33 -16.77 -4.08
C MET A 106 -16.62 -16.71 -4.90
N ILE A 107 -16.55 -16.24 -6.14
CA ILE A 107 -17.71 -16.16 -7.06
C ILE A 107 -18.30 -17.55 -7.30
N ASP A 108 -17.47 -18.57 -7.54
CA ASP A 108 -17.93 -19.96 -7.70
C ASP A 108 -18.66 -20.47 -6.43
N LYS A 109 -18.10 -20.23 -5.24
CA LYS A 109 -18.76 -20.58 -3.98
C LYS A 109 -20.10 -19.85 -3.82
N ILE A 110 -20.14 -18.56 -4.10
CA ILE A 110 -21.34 -17.72 -3.97
C ILE A 110 -22.43 -18.19 -4.95
N THR A 111 -22.04 -18.52 -6.18
CA THR A 111 -22.97 -19.05 -7.19
C THR A 111 -23.60 -20.37 -6.74
N LYS A 112 -22.82 -21.25 -6.11
CA LYS A 112 -23.32 -22.51 -5.52
C LYS A 112 -24.28 -22.30 -4.34
N GLN A 113 -24.30 -21.11 -3.72
CA GLN A 113 -25.27 -20.72 -2.70
C GLN A 113 -26.56 -20.12 -3.30
N GLY A 114 -26.68 -20.05 -4.62
CA GLY A 114 -27.89 -19.58 -5.32
C GLY A 114 -27.90 -18.10 -5.70
N TYR A 115 -26.78 -17.39 -5.55
CA TYR A 115 -26.65 -16.00 -6.02
C TYR A 115 -26.15 -15.99 -7.47
N ASP A 116 -26.91 -15.41 -8.41
CA ASP A 116 -26.46 -15.27 -9.80
C ASP A 116 -25.47 -14.10 -9.89
N ILE A 117 -24.17 -14.40 -9.90
CA ILE A 117 -23.09 -13.42 -10.04
C ILE A 117 -22.01 -13.99 -10.96
N ARG A 118 -21.49 -13.14 -11.87
CA ARG A 118 -20.47 -13.55 -12.83
C ARG A 118 -19.17 -12.80 -12.63
N VAL A 119 -18.07 -13.42 -13.08
CA VAL A 119 -16.72 -12.83 -13.01
C VAL A 119 -16.68 -11.49 -13.73
N GLU A 120 -17.27 -11.41 -14.91
CA GLU A 120 -17.24 -10.22 -15.77
C GLU A 120 -17.95 -9.03 -15.11
N GLU A 121 -18.99 -9.29 -14.31
CA GLU A 121 -19.70 -8.23 -13.57
C GLU A 121 -18.83 -7.63 -12.46
N VAL A 122 -18.03 -8.47 -11.79
CA VAL A 122 -17.12 -8.05 -10.73
C VAL A 122 -15.89 -7.33 -11.31
N GLU A 123 -15.41 -7.77 -12.48
CA GLU A 123 -14.34 -7.10 -13.23
C GLU A 123 -14.76 -5.72 -13.71
N LEU A 124 -15.96 -5.60 -14.29
CA LEU A 124 -16.52 -4.30 -14.68
C LEU A 124 -16.66 -3.36 -13.47
N GLU A 125 -16.99 -3.89 -12.29
CA GLU A 125 -17.07 -3.14 -11.05
C GLU A 125 -15.71 -2.64 -10.54
N ALA A 126 -14.63 -3.36 -10.86
CA ALA A 126 -13.25 -2.95 -10.57
C ALA A 126 -12.70 -1.96 -11.60
N GLY A 127 -13.36 -1.82 -12.75
CA GLY A 127 -12.97 -0.93 -13.84
C GLY A 127 -11.74 -1.45 -14.59
N SER A 128 -10.90 -0.54 -15.08
CA SER A 128 -9.75 -0.87 -15.94
C SER A 128 -8.61 -1.61 -15.22
N ASN A 129 -8.66 -1.77 -13.90
CA ASN A 129 -7.61 -2.43 -13.14
C ASN A 129 -8.09 -3.76 -12.55
N VAL A 130 -8.16 -4.79 -13.38
CA VAL A 130 -8.52 -6.17 -12.96
C VAL A 130 -7.59 -6.69 -11.85
N LYS A 131 -6.38 -6.14 -11.70
CA LYS A 131 -5.42 -6.54 -10.65
C LYS A 131 -5.81 -6.04 -9.26
N SER A 132 -6.68 -5.02 -9.14
CA SER A 132 -7.21 -4.52 -7.85
C SER A 132 -8.50 -5.24 -7.40
N LEU A 133 -8.90 -6.32 -8.08
CA LEU A 133 -10.05 -7.14 -7.72
C LEU A 133 -10.02 -7.55 -6.24
N GLY A 134 -11.19 -7.46 -5.61
CA GLY A 134 -11.32 -7.56 -4.16
C GLY A 134 -12.76 -7.81 -3.73
N ARG A 135 -12.94 -8.27 -2.49
CA ARG A 135 -14.27 -8.54 -1.89
C ARG A 135 -15.26 -7.37 -1.99
N PRO A 136 -14.83 -6.09 -1.84
CA PRO A 136 -15.75 -4.97 -2.01
C PRO A 136 -16.45 -4.95 -3.38
N HIS A 137 -15.76 -5.37 -4.45
CA HIS A 137 -16.32 -5.46 -5.79
C HIS A 137 -17.46 -6.49 -5.86
N ILE A 138 -17.25 -7.68 -5.29
CA ILE A 138 -18.29 -8.72 -5.17
C ILE A 138 -19.50 -8.17 -4.39
N GLY A 139 -19.25 -7.53 -3.24
CA GLY A 139 -20.31 -6.93 -2.42
C GLY A 139 -21.14 -5.90 -3.19
N ARG A 140 -20.49 -5.00 -3.94
CA ARG A 140 -21.18 -4.00 -4.76
C ARG A 140 -22.04 -4.63 -5.85
N VAL A 141 -21.55 -5.68 -6.54
CA VAL A 141 -22.35 -6.39 -7.54
C VAL A 141 -23.57 -7.07 -6.91
N LEU A 142 -23.41 -7.75 -5.77
CA LEU A 142 -24.53 -8.41 -5.09
C LEU A 142 -25.61 -7.42 -4.62
N VAL A 143 -25.21 -6.24 -4.17
CA VAL A 143 -26.14 -5.15 -3.82
C VAL A 143 -26.83 -4.60 -5.07
N LYS A 144 -26.10 -4.35 -6.17
CA LYS A 144 -26.68 -3.89 -7.45
C LYS A 144 -27.71 -4.87 -8.01
N LYS A 145 -27.55 -6.18 -7.74
CA LYS A 145 -28.51 -7.22 -8.09
C LYS A 145 -29.69 -7.37 -7.12
N GLY A 146 -29.71 -6.59 -6.04
CA GLY A 146 -30.79 -6.60 -5.06
C GLY A 146 -30.76 -7.77 -4.08
N TYR A 147 -29.64 -8.49 -3.97
CA TYR A 147 -29.51 -9.60 -3.01
C TYR A 147 -29.28 -9.13 -1.56
N PHE A 148 -28.70 -7.94 -1.40
CA PHE A 148 -28.44 -7.32 -0.09
C PHE A 148 -28.77 -5.83 -0.17
N LYS A 149 -29.15 -5.25 0.96
CA LYS A 149 -29.46 -3.83 1.12
C LYS A 149 -28.24 -2.94 0.87
N ASP A 150 -27.10 -3.35 1.39
CA ASP A 150 -25.84 -2.62 1.33
C ASP A 150 -24.65 -3.57 1.41
N THR A 151 -23.45 -3.02 1.20
CA THR A 151 -22.22 -3.83 1.20
C THR A 151 -21.91 -4.40 2.57
N SER A 152 -22.30 -3.74 3.67
CA SER A 152 -22.08 -4.27 5.02
C SER A 152 -22.84 -5.57 5.20
N GLU A 153 -24.12 -5.59 4.82
CA GLU A 153 -24.94 -6.79 4.92
C GLU A 153 -24.40 -7.94 4.06
N ALA A 154 -23.90 -7.65 2.85
CA ALA A 154 -23.26 -8.65 2.00
C ALA A 154 -22.01 -9.25 2.65
N PHE A 155 -21.20 -8.43 3.34
CA PHE A 155 -20.03 -8.90 4.08
C PHE A 155 -20.43 -9.80 5.26
N ASP A 156 -21.32 -9.31 6.12
CA ASP A 156 -21.77 -10.01 7.32
C ASP A 156 -22.39 -11.37 7.02
N LYS A 157 -23.09 -11.50 5.88
CA LYS A 157 -23.79 -12.74 5.51
C LYS A 157 -22.95 -13.68 4.66
N LEU A 158 -22.02 -13.16 3.85
CA LEU A 158 -21.44 -13.95 2.76
C LEU A 158 -19.92 -13.80 2.57
N LEU A 159 -19.34 -12.61 2.78
CA LEU A 159 -17.97 -12.31 2.31
C LEU A 159 -16.91 -12.22 3.43
N GLU A 160 -17.31 -12.16 4.70
CA GLU A 160 -16.39 -12.16 5.84
C GLU A 160 -15.74 -13.51 6.14
N SER A 161 -14.69 -13.51 6.96
CA SER A 161 -14.04 -14.74 7.41
C SER A 161 -15.06 -15.67 8.07
N GLY A 162 -15.04 -16.95 7.68
CA GLY A 162 -16.01 -17.95 8.15
C GLY A 162 -17.39 -17.92 7.49
N LYS A 163 -17.66 -16.99 6.56
CA LYS A 163 -18.92 -16.93 5.81
C LYS A 163 -18.91 -17.83 4.56
N PRO A 164 -20.08 -18.21 4.01
CA PRO A 164 -20.17 -19.22 2.96
C PRO A 164 -19.43 -18.88 1.65
N GLY A 165 -19.35 -17.59 1.30
CA GLY A 165 -18.64 -17.11 0.11
C GLY A 165 -17.15 -16.88 0.33
N TYR A 166 -16.65 -17.04 1.55
CA TYR A 166 -15.28 -16.70 1.89
C TYR A 166 -14.27 -17.73 1.37
N VAL A 167 -13.18 -17.19 0.84
CA VAL A 167 -11.95 -17.92 0.52
C VAL A 167 -10.81 -17.17 1.20
N GLU A 168 -9.95 -17.90 1.89
CA GLU A 168 -8.76 -17.33 2.51
C GLU A 168 -7.81 -16.82 1.42
N ARG A 169 -7.27 -15.61 1.60
CA ARG A 169 -6.26 -15.09 0.66
C ARG A 169 -4.91 -15.76 0.89
N TYR A 170 -4.12 -15.90 -0.16
CA TYR A 170 -2.69 -16.11 -0.01
C TYR A 170 -2.11 -14.97 0.86
N LYS A 171 -1.23 -15.32 1.80
CA LYS A 171 -0.62 -14.40 2.75
C LYS A 171 0.89 -14.42 2.54
N LEU A 172 1.43 -13.38 1.93
CA LEU A 172 2.87 -13.14 1.91
C LEU A 172 3.33 -12.88 3.35
N LEU A 173 4.33 -13.61 3.85
CA LEU A 173 4.87 -13.33 5.18
C LEU A 173 5.66 -12.03 5.16
N THR A 174 5.57 -11.20 6.21
CA THR A 174 6.29 -9.92 6.27
C THR A 174 7.80 -10.08 6.14
N LYS A 175 8.36 -11.17 6.65
CA LYS A 175 9.78 -11.52 6.43
C LYS A 175 10.12 -11.69 4.94
N ASP A 176 9.22 -12.32 4.19
CA ASP A 176 9.42 -12.57 2.75
C ASP A 176 9.22 -11.28 1.96
N ALA A 177 8.28 -10.41 2.34
CA ALA A 177 8.13 -9.08 1.75
C ALA A 177 9.39 -8.21 1.94
N ILE A 178 9.96 -8.21 3.15
CA ILE A 178 11.23 -7.54 3.44
C ILE A 178 12.36 -8.12 2.58
N SER A 179 12.46 -9.45 2.51
CA SER A 179 13.44 -10.15 1.68
C SER A 179 13.33 -9.78 0.20
N LEU A 180 12.10 -9.74 -0.33
CA LEU A 180 11.80 -9.39 -1.71
C LEU A 180 12.26 -7.96 -2.05
N ILE A 181 11.94 -6.98 -1.21
CA ILE A 181 12.39 -5.59 -1.38
C ILE A 181 13.92 -5.53 -1.41
N LYS A 182 14.60 -6.25 -0.50
CA LYS A 182 16.07 -6.24 -0.44
C LYS A 182 16.72 -6.90 -1.64
N LYS A 183 16.16 -8.00 -2.15
CA LYS A 183 16.61 -8.64 -3.39
C LYS A 183 16.45 -7.72 -4.60
N ALA A 184 15.38 -6.93 -4.61
CA ALA A 184 15.19 -5.83 -5.55
C ALA A 184 16.03 -4.57 -5.21
N LYS A 185 17.09 -4.70 -4.40
CA LYS A 185 18.01 -3.61 -3.98
C LYS A 185 17.38 -2.47 -3.16
N GLY A 186 16.09 -2.55 -2.87
CA GLY A 186 15.37 -1.53 -2.15
C GLY A 186 15.62 -1.54 -0.65
N LEU A 187 15.11 -0.49 0.00
CA LEU A 187 15.13 -0.29 1.44
C LEU A 187 13.74 -0.59 2.01
N PRO A 188 13.58 -1.68 2.79
CA PRO A 188 12.31 -2.04 3.41
C PRO A 188 12.01 -1.17 4.64
N VAL A 189 10.83 -0.60 4.69
CA VAL A 189 10.36 0.34 5.72
C VAL A 189 8.98 -0.11 6.20
N ILE A 190 8.79 -0.16 7.51
CA ILE A 190 7.49 -0.52 8.11
C ILE A 190 6.52 0.65 7.91
N ALA A 191 5.43 0.44 7.19
CA ALA A 191 4.42 1.46 6.96
C ALA A 191 3.53 1.65 8.19
N HIS A 192 3.19 2.91 8.45
CA HIS A 192 2.19 3.38 9.42
C HIS A 192 1.92 2.45 10.63
N PRO A 193 2.89 2.22 11.54
CA PRO A 193 2.77 1.17 12.56
C PRO A 193 1.53 1.27 13.45
N PHE A 194 1.14 2.48 13.85
CA PHE A 194 -0.05 2.72 14.67
C PHE A 194 -1.40 2.50 13.97
N ILE A 195 -1.40 2.18 12.68
CA ILE A 195 -2.62 1.90 11.89
C ILE A 195 -2.81 0.40 11.68
N ILE A 196 -1.79 -0.41 11.95
CA ILE A 196 -1.84 -1.87 11.81
C ILE A 196 -3.06 -2.45 12.53
N ASP A 197 -3.23 -2.10 13.81
CA ASP A 197 -4.36 -2.52 14.61
C ASP A 197 -4.54 -1.54 15.79
N ASN A 198 -5.75 -1.02 15.96
CA ASN A 198 -6.07 -0.03 17.00
C ASN A 198 -6.03 -0.60 18.44
N SER A 199 -5.93 -1.92 18.60
CA SER A 199 -5.80 -2.58 19.89
C SER A 199 -4.36 -2.61 20.41
N LEU A 200 -3.37 -2.34 19.56
CA LEU A 200 -1.95 -2.37 19.94
C LEU A 200 -1.54 -1.08 20.64
N ASP A 201 -0.86 -1.23 21.78
CA ASP A 201 -0.28 -0.10 22.48
C ASP A 201 1.17 0.20 22.01
N ILE A 202 1.81 1.20 22.62
CA ILE A 202 3.18 1.57 22.26
C ILE A 202 4.21 0.45 22.50
N PHE A 203 4.00 -0.41 23.51
CA PHE A 203 4.88 -1.53 23.79
C PHE A 203 4.75 -2.60 22.72
N ASP A 204 3.51 -2.94 22.34
CA ASP A 204 3.24 -3.89 21.26
C ASP A 204 3.83 -3.41 19.93
N ILE A 205 3.61 -2.13 19.59
CA ILE A 205 4.16 -1.51 18.39
C ILE A 205 5.69 -1.52 18.40
N LYS A 206 6.31 -1.20 19.54
CA LYS A 206 7.77 -1.25 19.68
C LYS A 206 8.30 -2.67 19.49
N GLU A 207 7.68 -3.66 20.12
CA GLU A 207 8.08 -5.06 19.98
C GLU A 207 7.97 -5.53 18.52
N LEU A 208 6.85 -5.22 17.87
CA LEU A 208 6.62 -5.52 16.45
C LEU A 208 7.73 -4.91 15.57
N ILE A 209 8.05 -3.63 15.77
CA ILE A 209 9.10 -2.95 15.01
C ILE A 209 10.46 -3.63 15.20
N LEU A 210 10.81 -3.99 16.43
CA LEU A 210 12.09 -4.66 16.72
C LEU A 210 12.13 -6.06 16.09
N ASN A 211 11.04 -6.81 16.14
CA ASN A 211 10.97 -8.12 15.49
C ASN A 211 11.11 -8.03 13.96
N LEU A 212 10.45 -7.05 13.33
CA LEU A 212 10.58 -6.83 11.89
C LEU A 212 11.96 -6.29 11.50
N LYS A 213 12.62 -5.54 12.37
CA LYS A 213 14.02 -5.13 12.20
C LYS A 213 14.96 -6.35 12.17
N GLU A 214 14.74 -7.35 13.02
CA GLU A 214 15.52 -8.61 12.97
C GLU A 214 15.30 -9.39 11.67
N TYR A 215 14.16 -9.21 11.01
CA TYR A 215 13.92 -9.73 9.65
C TYR A 215 14.54 -8.88 8.54
N GLY A 216 15.11 -7.73 8.89
CA GLY A 216 15.85 -6.87 7.99
C GLY A 216 15.10 -5.63 7.53
N ALA A 217 14.00 -5.24 8.19
CA ALA A 217 13.43 -3.91 8.01
C ALA A 217 14.44 -2.84 8.44
N GLU A 218 14.60 -1.80 7.62
CA GLU A 218 15.64 -0.79 7.78
C GLU A 218 15.06 0.56 8.22
N GLY A 219 13.75 0.77 8.09
CA GLY A 219 13.10 2.02 8.46
C GLY A 219 11.70 1.88 9.01
N ILE A 220 11.17 3.02 9.44
CA ILE A 220 9.82 3.20 9.97
C ILE A 220 9.21 4.43 9.28
N GLU A 221 7.95 4.33 8.86
CA GLU A 221 7.14 5.50 8.53
C GLU A 221 6.69 6.18 9.82
N VAL A 222 7.30 7.32 10.12
CA VAL A 222 7.11 8.07 11.37
C VAL A 222 6.02 9.12 11.23
N TYR A 223 5.91 9.72 10.04
CA TYR A 223 4.94 10.77 9.76
C TYR A 223 3.90 10.27 8.76
N HIS A 224 2.65 10.19 9.21
CA HIS A 224 1.54 9.70 8.41
C HIS A 224 0.27 10.50 8.69
N SER A 225 -0.63 10.58 7.71
CA SER A 225 -1.84 11.40 7.75
C SER A 225 -2.82 11.07 8.88
N LEU A 226 -2.97 9.78 9.18
CA LEU A 226 -3.84 9.24 10.22
C LEU A 226 -3.15 9.07 11.58
N GLN A 227 -1.88 9.46 11.72
CA GLN A 227 -1.14 9.38 12.98
C GLN A 227 -1.17 10.71 13.73
N SER A 228 -1.33 10.63 15.05
CA SER A 228 -1.21 11.80 15.93
C SER A 228 0.24 12.23 16.14
N ASN A 229 0.45 13.50 16.51
CA ASN A 229 1.79 14.02 16.82
C ASN A 229 2.50 13.25 17.95
N SER A 230 1.76 12.73 18.94
CA SER A 230 2.33 11.91 20.02
C SER A 230 2.79 10.54 19.51
N GLN A 231 2.02 9.91 18.63
CA GLN A 231 2.38 8.67 17.95
C GLN A 231 3.63 8.86 17.07
N SER A 232 3.66 9.90 16.23
CA SER A 232 4.84 10.23 15.43
C SER A 232 6.07 10.51 16.29
N LYS A 233 5.92 11.23 17.41
CA LYS A 233 7.03 11.43 18.36
C LYS A 233 7.54 10.11 18.93
N ALA A 234 6.65 9.19 19.30
CA ALA A 234 7.05 7.89 19.83
C ALA A 234 7.78 7.03 18.78
N LEU A 235 7.29 6.99 17.54
CA LEU A 235 7.96 6.30 16.44
C LEU A 235 9.32 6.92 16.11
N TYR A 236 9.43 8.25 16.15
CA TYR A 236 10.71 8.95 15.98
C TYR A 236 11.74 8.50 17.02
N GLU A 237 11.36 8.48 18.32
CA GLU A 237 12.25 8.02 19.38
C GLU A 237 12.65 6.56 19.21
N ILE A 238 11.70 5.68 18.83
CA ILE A 238 12.01 4.27 18.52
C ILE A 238 13.00 4.18 17.36
N ALA A 239 12.78 4.92 16.27
CA ALA A 239 13.66 4.92 15.10
C ALA A 239 15.07 5.36 15.47
N LYS A 240 15.21 6.48 16.21
CA LYS A 240 16.51 7.02 16.63
C LYS A 240 17.26 6.06 17.56
N GLN A 241 16.58 5.52 18.58
CA GLN A 241 17.19 4.57 19.53
C GLN A 241 17.70 3.30 18.84
N ASN A 242 17.01 2.88 17.77
CA ASN A 242 17.31 1.64 17.06
C ASN A 242 18.09 1.85 15.76
N LYS A 243 18.51 3.08 15.44
CA LYS A 243 19.23 3.43 14.21
C LYS A 243 18.48 3.00 12.94
N MET A 244 17.16 3.18 12.94
CA MET A 244 16.31 2.92 11.78
C MET A 244 16.06 4.20 11.00
N ILE A 245 15.89 4.07 9.70
CA ILE A 245 15.55 5.15 8.78
C ILE A 245 14.19 5.74 9.17
N ILE A 246 14.08 7.06 9.07
CA ILE A 246 12.83 7.81 9.29
C ILE A 246 12.27 8.19 7.93
N THR A 247 11.01 7.82 7.69
CA THR A 247 10.28 8.22 6.48
C THR A 247 8.93 8.81 6.85
N GLY A 248 8.22 9.32 5.85
CA GLY A 248 6.89 9.85 6.01
C GLY A 248 6.22 10.09 4.68
N GLY A 249 4.90 10.01 4.69
CA GLY A 249 4.09 10.25 3.50
C GLY A 249 2.65 10.50 3.87
N SER A 250 1.87 10.91 2.87
CA SER A 250 0.47 11.25 3.05
C SER A 250 -0.47 10.06 2.98
N ASP A 251 0.00 8.95 2.41
CA ASP A 251 -0.80 7.80 2.01
C ASP A 251 -1.95 8.25 1.09
N CYS A 252 -1.59 9.08 0.11
CA CYS A 252 -2.55 9.74 -0.75
C CYS A 252 -3.13 8.77 -1.79
N HIS A 253 -4.41 8.48 -1.63
CA HIS A 253 -5.23 7.72 -2.60
C HIS A 253 -6.00 8.62 -3.59
N GLY A 254 -5.70 9.92 -3.64
CA GLY A 254 -6.34 10.86 -4.58
C GLY A 254 -7.71 11.38 -4.15
N ILE A 255 -8.10 11.17 -2.88
CA ILE A 255 -9.31 11.78 -2.32
C ILE A 255 -9.11 13.30 -2.21
N CYS A 256 -10.04 14.06 -2.76
CA CYS A 256 -10.05 15.52 -2.73
C CYS A 256 -11.12 15.99 -1.73
N THR A 257 -10.69 16.67 -0.66
CA THR A 257 -11.59 17.22 0.36
C THR A 257 -11.52 18.74 0.29
N ASN A 258 -12.67 19.39 0.08
CA ASN A 258 -12.78 20.85 -0.06
C ASN A 258 -11.83 21.43 -1.13
N GLY A 259 -11.63 20.71 -2.24
CA GLY A 259 -10.75 21.15 -3.33
C GLY A 259 -9.25 20.94 -3.07
N GLU A 260 -8.88 20.28 -1.97
CA GLU A 260 -7.49 19.99 -1.63
C GLU A 260 -7.21 18.49 -1.55
N TYR A 261 -6.07 18.10 -2.11
CA TYR A 261 -5.49 16.77 -1.94
C TYR A 261 -4.59 16.71 -0.71
N ILE A 262 -4.53 15.54 -0.06
CA ILE A 262 -3.64 15.29 1.07
C ILE A 262 -2.17 15.12 0.66
N LEU A 263 -1.92 14.81 -0.62
CA LEU A 263 -0.59 14.74 -1.22
C LEU A 263 0.29 15.91 -0.78
N GLY A 264 1.49 15.65 -0.26
CA GLY A 264 2.43 16.67 0.19
C GLY A 264 2.07 17.40 1.48
N LYS A 265 1.01 17.00 2.20
CA LYS A 265 0.70 17.52 3.55
C LYS A 265 1.45 16.78 4.66
N TYR A 266 1.93 15.58 4.38
CA TYR A 266 2.74 14.74 5.26
C TYR A 266 3.92 14.22 4.46
N GLY A 267 5.05 13.98 5.12
CA GLY A 267 6.28 13.72 4.44
C GLY A 267 7.51 14.04 5.29
N VAL A 268 8.67 14.10 4.63
CA VAL A 268 9.97 14.39 5.25
C VAL A 268 10.70 15.52 4.54
N GLY A 269 11.79 15.99 5.15
CA GLY A 269 12.70 16.95 4.54
C GLY A 269 13.84 16.27 3.78
N SER A 270 14.67 17.07 3.12
CA SER A 270 15.82 16.59 2.35
C SER A 270 16.86 15.90 3.23
N THR A 271 16.97 16.23 4.51
CA THR A 271 17.90 15.57 5.46
C THR A 271 17.61 14.07 5.56
N GLU A 272 16.35 13.68 5.73
CA GLU A 272 15.94 12.27 5.79
C GLU A 272 16.18 11.57 4.45
N ILE A 273 15.96 12.27 3.34
CA ILE A 273 16.22 11.74 1.99
C ILE A 273 17.71 11.52 1.75
N ASP A 274 18.58 12.40 2.23
CA ASP A 274 20.03 12.25 2.12
C ASP A 274 20.53 11.04 2.93
N GLU A 275 19.92 10.75 4.08
CA GLU A 275 20.17 9.51 4.83
C GLU A 275 19.72 8.28 4.05
N LEU A 276 18.52 8.32 3.46
CA LEU A 276 18.00 7.24 2.62
C LEU A 276 18.90 6.97 1.40
N LYS A 277 19.37 8.03 0.72
CA LYS A 277 20.24 7.95 -0.47
C LYS A 277 21.59 7.30 -0.17
N LYS A 278 22.15 7.49 1.03
CA LYS A 278 23.42 6.86 1.46
C LYS A 278 23.33 5.34 1.59
N LEU A 279 22.11 4.79 1.73
CA LEU A 279 21.86 3.36 1.94
C LEU A 279 21.43 2.63 0.67
N LYS A 280 21.21 3.36 -0.43
CA LYS A 280 20.87 2.79 -1.74
C LYS A 280 21.94 1.78 -2.20
N ARG A 281 21.50 0.64 -2.73
CA ARG A 281 22.34 -0.49 -3.19
C ARG A 281 22.54 -0.51 -4.71
#